data_AF-A0A957IUE1-F1
#
_entry.id   AF-A0A957IUE1-F1
#
_cell.length_a   1.000
_cell.length_b   1.000
_cell.length_c   1.000
_cell.angle_alpha   90.00
_cell.angle_beta   90.00
_cell.angle_gamma   90.00
#
_symmetry.space_group_name_H-M   'P 1'
#
loop_
_entity.id
_entity.type
_entity.pdbx_description
1 polymer ?
#
loop_
_entity_poly.entity_id
_entity_poly.type
_entity_poly.pdbx_seq_one_letter_code
_entity_poly.pdbx_strand_id
1 'polypeptide(L)'
;MSSERFRQRIRQRPLLTLPQIIVLLILLAALFIALDLNQREQAGQLIGVGEEALQGEINAEMTRQVELKATLDYVSSDDYVAAYARDEGGQVQPGEKRIVPLLVEATPEPPPPPPATPDPALDARPWQAWWHLLTDAERPFP
;
A
#
# COMPACT_ATOMS: atom_id res chain seq x y z
N MET A 1 25.90 -93.75 35.71
CA MET A 1 24.95 -93.52 36.82
C MET A 1 25.73 -92.84 37.93
N SER A 2 25.44 -91.65 38.44
CA SER A 2 24.22 -90.85 38.36
C SER A 2 24.56 -89.37 38.46
N SER A 3 23.73 -88.58 37.80
CA SER A 3 23.47 -87.16 38.00
C SER A 3 23.44 -86.75 39.48
N GLU A 4 23.79 -85.50 39.78
CA GLU A 4 22.86 -84.55 40.41
C GLU A 4 23.32 -83.10 40.19
N ARG A 5 22.43 -82.36 39.53
CA ARG A 5 22.49 -80.92 39.35
C ARG A 5 21.99 -80.27 40.62
N PHE A 6 22.75 -79.34 41.22
CA PHE A 6 22.12 -78.35 42.09
C PHE A 6 22.61 -76.94 41.74
N ARG A 7 21.73 -76.24 41.03
CA ARG A 7 21.77 -74.82 40.72
C ARG A 7 22.02 -74.03 42.01
N GLN A 8 23.14 -73.33 42.09
CA GLN A 8 23.32 -72.29 43.10
C GLN A 8 22.35 -71.14 42.79
N ARG A 9 21.35 -70.97 43.66
CA ARG A 9 20.40 -69.85 43.62
C ARG A 9 21.17 -68.54 43.78
N ILE A 10 21.11 -67.70 42.76
CA ILE A 10 21.49 -66.29 42.87
C ILE A 10 20.51 -65.65 43.86
N ARG A 11 20.95 -65.47 45.11
CA ARG A 11 20.19 -64.76 46.13
C ARG A 11 20.29 -63.28 45.82
N GLN A 12 19.41 -62.80 44.93
CA GLN A 12 19.21 -61.39 44.68
C GLN A 12 18.70 -60.77 45.99
N ARG A 13 19.58 -60.08 46.72
CA ARG A 13 19.13 -59.12 47.72
C ARG A 13 18.52 -57.96 46.92
N PRO A 14 17.24 -57.62 47.08
CA PRO A 14 16.71 -56.44 46.44
C PRO A 14 17.51 -55.25 46.96
N LEU A 15 18.20 -54.55 46.05
CA LEU A 15 19.01 -53.36 46.36
C LEU A 15 18.14 -52.18 46.83
N LEU A 16 16.82 -52.34 46.76
CA LEU A 16 15.81 -51.36 47.11
C LEU A 16 14.88 -51.95 48.17
N THR A 17 14.73 -51.24 49.29
CA THR A 17 13.76 -51.62 50.31
C THR A 17 12.35 -51.26 49.83
N LEU A 18 11.33 -52.02 50.26
CA LEU A 18 9.91 -51.75 49.97
C LEU A 18 9.51 -50.25 50.10
N PRO A 19 9.90 -49.52 51.16
CA PRO A 19 9.61 -48.09 51.25
C PRO A 19 10.31 -47.24 50.17
N GLN A 20 11.52 -47.59 49.73
CA GLN A 20 12.19 -46.88 48.63
C GLN A 20 11.43 -47.04 47.30
N ILE A 21 10.82 -48.20 47.06
CA ILE A 21 10.01 -48.44 45.86
C ILE A 21 8.75 -47.56 45.88
N ILE A 22 8.10 -47.42 47.04
CA ILE A 22 6.91 -46.58 47.20
C ILE A 22 7.26 -45.10 46.96
N VAL A 23 8.36 -44.62 47.54
CA VAL A 23 8.83 -43.23 47.33
C VAL A 23 9.16 -42.97 45.86
N LEU A 24 9.82 -43.92 45.19
CA LEU A 24 10.14 -43.81 43.77
C LEU A 24 8.87 -43.74 42.91
N LEU A 25 7.85 -44.56 43.22
CA LEU A 25 6.56 -44.54 42.53
C LEU A 25 5.83 -43.21 42.73
N ILE A 26 5.84 -42.66 43.94
CA ILE A 26 5.23 -41.35 44.22
C ILE A 26 5.95 -40.25 43.44
N LEU A 27 7.29 -40.26 43.39
CA LEU A 27 8.06 -39.29 42.60
C LEU A 27 7.78 -39.40 41.11
N LEU A 28 7.70 -40.61 40.57
CA LEU A 28 7.34 -40.84 39.16
C LEU A 28 5.92 -40.37 38.86
N ALA A 29 4.96 -40.66 39.74
CA ALA A 29 3.58 -40.19 39.60
C ALA A 29 3.49 -38.66 39.66
N ALA A 30 4.20 -38.03 40.60
CA ALA A 30 4.26 -36.57 40.71
C ALA A 30 4.90 -35.92 39.47
N LEU A 31 5.98 -36.51 38.95
CA LEU A 31 6.61 -36.07 37.70
C LEU A 31 5.66 -36.19 36.51
N PHE A 32 4.94 -37.31 36.41
CA PHE A 32 3.96 -37.53 35.33
C PHE A 32 2.82 -36.51 35.38
N ILE A 33 2.27 -36.25 36.57
CA ILE A 33 1.22 -35.23 36.77
C ILE A 33 1.74 -33.83 36.41
N ALA A 34 2.96 -33.48 36.81
CA ALA A 34 3.56 -32.19 36.48
C ALA A 34 3.75 -31.98 34.97
N LEU A 35 4.08 -33.04 34.22
CA LEU A 35 4.21 -32.99 32.76
C LEU A 35 2.84 -32.90 32.06
N ASP A 36 1.82 -33.61 32.55
CA ASP A 36 0.46 -33.58 31.97
C ASP A 36 -0.20 -32.20 32.11
N LEU A 37 -0.03 -31.56 33.28
CA LEU A 37 -0.54 -30.22 33.53
C LEU A 37 0.10 -29.17 32.61
N ASN A 38 1.41 -29.27 32.37
CA ASN A 38 2.14 -28.35 31.50
C ASN A 38 1.72 -28.47 30.02
N GLN A 39 1.34 -29.68 29.56
CA GLN A 39 0.85 -29.89 28.20
C GLN A 39 -0.57 -29.37 27.98
N ARG A 40 -1.44 -29.49 28.98
CA ARG A 40 -2.84 -29.02 28.90
C ARG A 40 -2.96 -27.50 28.80
N GLU A 41 -2.08 -26.75 29.48
CA GLU A 41 -2.08 -25.29 29.41
C GLU A 41 -1.69 -24.76 28.02
N GLN A 42 -0.77 -25.43 27.33
CA GLN A 42 -0.36 -25.05 25.98
C GLN A 42 -1.46 -25.33 24.93
N ALA A 43 -2.18 -26.45 25.07
CA ALA A 43 -3.30 -26.78 24.19
C ALA A 43 -4.47 -25.78 24.34
N GLY A 44 -4.76 -25.35 25.58
CA GLY A 44 -5.81 -24.35 25.84
C GLY A 44 -5.48 -22.97 25.26
N GLN A 45 -4.22 -22.53 25.35
CA GLN A 45 -3.81 -21.24 24.77
C GLN A 45 -3.86 -21.23 23.23
N LEU A 46 -3.46 -22.32 22.58
CA LEU A 46 -3.51 -22.42 21.11
C LEU A 46 -4.95 -22.40 20.58
N ILE A 47 -5.88 -23.03 21.31
CA ILE A 47 -7.31 -23.00 20.97
C ILE A 47 -7.88 -21.58 21.15
N GLY A 48 -7.57 -20.91 22.28
CA GLY A 48 -8.04 -19.54 22.53
C GLY A 48 -7.53 -18.52 21.51
N VAL A 49 -6.25 -18.58 21.13
CA VAL A 49 -5.68 -17.69 20.09
C VAL A 49 -6.33 -17.95 18.73
N GLY A 50 -6.63 -19.21 18.41
CA GLY A 50 -7.33 -19.56 17.17
C GLY A 50 -8.77 -19.01 17.13
N GLU A 51 -9.49 -19.09 18.24
CA GLU A 51 -10.85 -18.54 18.37
C GLU A 51 -10.86 -17.01 18.25
N GLU A 52 -9.95 -16.30 18.94
CA GLU A 52 -9.85 -14.84 18.84
C GLU A 52 -9.50 -14.36 17.43
N ALA A 53 -8.56 -15.04 16.76
CA ALA A 53 -8.20 -14.72 15.38
C ALA A 53 -9.38 -14.90 14.42
N LEU A 54 -10.11 -16.02 14.54
CA LEU A 54 -11.27 -16.29 13.70
C LEU A 54 -12.41 -15.31 13.96
N GLN A 55 -12.65 -14.95 15.23
CA GLN A 55 -13.63 -13.93 15.58
C GLN A 55 -13.28 -12.56 15.00
N GLY A 56 -11.98 -12.21 14.98
CA GLY A 56 -11.48 -11.01 14.32
C GLY A 56 -11.77 -10.98 12.82
N GLU A 57 -11.52 -12.10 12.14
CA GLU A 57 -11.80 -12.24 10.70
C GLU A 57 -13.30 -12.15 10.40
N ILE A 58 -14.15 -12.82 11.18
CA ILE A 58 -15.61 -12.71 11.05
C ILE A 58 -16.07 -11.27 11.21
N ASN A 59 -15.58 -10.56 12.23
CA ASN A 59 -15.97 -9.17 12.47
C ASN A 59 -15.54 -8.26 11.30
N ALA A 60 -14.33 -8.43 10.77
CA ALA A 60 -13.84 -7.67 9.63
C ALA A 60 -14.70 -7.90 8.38
N GLU A 61 -15.05 -9.15 8.10
CA GLU A 61 -15.85 -9.49 6.91
C GLU A 61 -17.31 -9.03 7.05
N MET A 62 -17.87 -9.08 8.27
CA MET A 62 -19.19 -8.51 8.56
C MET A 62 -19.22 -7.00 8.34
N THR A 63 -18.20 -6.27 8.81
CA THR A 63 -18.07 -4.83 8.54
C THR A 63 -17.99 -4.56 7.04
N ARG A 64 -17.15 -5.32 6.33
CA ARG A 64 -16.99 -5.19 4.88
C ARG A 64 -18.30 -5.44 4.14
N GLN A 65 -19.06 -6.45 4.54
CA GLN A 65 -20.36 -6.74 3.93
C GLN A 65 -21.35 -5.58 4.11
N VAL A 66 -21.38 -4.96 5.29
CA VAL A 66 -22.24 -3.79 5.55
C VAL A 66 -21.86 -2.61 4.67
N GLU A 67 -20.56 -2.31 4.55
CA GLU A 67 -20.04 -1.24 3.69
C GLU A 67 -20.37 -1.47 2.20
N LEU A 68 -20.16 -2.69 1.72
CA LEU A 68 -20.47 -3.07 0.34
C LEU A 68 -21.96 -2.97 0.06
N LYS A 69 -22.81 -3.38 1.01
CA LYS A 69 -24.26 -3.27 0.88
C LYS A 69 -24.71 -1.81 0.83
N ALA A 70 -24.19 -0.97 1.71
CA ALA A 70 -24.49 0.46 1.70
C ALA A 70 -24.06 1.13 0.38
N THR A 71 -22.91 0.72 -0.16
CA THR A 71 -22.42 1.20 -1.48
C THR A 71 -23.34 0.75 -2.61
N LEU A 72 -23.76 -0.52 -2.60
CA LEU A 72 -24.68 -1.07 -3.60
C LEU A 72 -26.02 -0.32 -3.55
N ASP A 73 -26.57 -0.12 -2.35
CA ASP A 73 -27.83 0.60 -2.14
C ASP A 73 -27.73 2.04 -2.68
N TYR A 74 -26.61 2.73 -2.42
CA TYR A 74 -26.37 4.07 -2.96
C TYR A 74 -26.24 4.08 -4.49
N VAL A 75 -25.40 3.22 -5.08
CA VAL A 75 -25.18 3.17 -6.53
C VAL A 75 -26.45 2.76 -7.28
N SER A 76 -27.34 2.01 -6.63
CA SER A 76 -28.63 1.61 -7.20
C SER A 76 -29.74 2.65 -7.02
N SER A 77 -29.44 3.78 -6.35
CA SER A 77 -30.41 4.84 -6.09
C SER A 77 -30.54 5.82 -7.25
N ASP A 78 -31.70 6.47 -7.35
CA ASP A 78 -31.93 7.56 -8.32
C ASP A 78 -31.01 8.76 -8.07
N ASP A 79 -30.61 9.00 -6.82
CA ASP A 79 -29.68 10.06 -6.45
C ASP A 79 -28.31 9.87 -7.11
N TYR A 80 -27.83 8.62 -7.15
CA TYR A 80 -26.59 8.28 -7.86
C TYR A 80 -26.73 8.52 -9.37
N VAL A 81 -27.86 8.14 -9.97
CA VAL A 81 -28.13 8.41 -11.39
C VAL A 81 -28.12 9.91 -11.68
N ALA A 82 -28.74 10.71 -10.81
CA ALA A 82 -28.80 12.16 -10.94
C ALA A 82 -27.44 12.84 -10.75
N ALA A 83 -26.59 12.33 -9.85
CA ALA A 83 -25.22 12.78 -9.66
C ALA A 83 -24.36 12.44 -10.89
N TYR A 84 -24.39 11.19 -11.34
CA TYR A 84 -23.67 10.74 -12.53
C TYR A 84 -24.07 11.54 -13.78
N ALA A 85 -25.37 11.78 -13.98
CA ALA A 85 -25.86 12.56 -15.11
C ALA A 85 -25.32 14.00 -15.12
N ARG A 86 -25.13 14.61 -13.96
CA ARG A 86 -24.56 15.97 -13.84
C ARG A 86 -23.05 15.98 -13.99
N ASP A 87 -22.35 15.11 -13.28
CA ASP A 87 -20.90 15.15 -13.14
C ASP A 87 -20.21 14.56 -14.38
N GLU A 88 -20.68 13.41 -14.86
CA GLU A 88 -20.09 12.70 -16.01
C GLU A 88 -20.88 12.93 -17.30
N GLY A 89 -22.21 12.97 -17.19
CA GLY A 89 -23.10 13.15 -18.34
C GLY A 89 -23.25 14.59 -18.84
N GLY A 90 -22.85 15.58 -18.03
CA GLY A 90 -23.03 17.01 -18.33
C GLY A 90 -24.49 17.44 -18.52
N GLN A 91 -25.44 16.63 -18.04
CA GLN A 91 -26.88 16.87 -18.09
C GLN A 91 -27.32 17.75 -16.92
N VAL A 92 -28.41 18.50 -17.12
CA VAL A 92 -29.01 19.37 -16.11
C VAL A 92 -30.50 19.09 -16.02
N GLN A 93 -31.11 19.29 -14.86
CA GLN A 93 -32.54 19.10 -14.70
C GLN A 93 -33.35 20.16 -15.47
N PRO A 94 -34.62 19.86 -15.82
CA PRO A 94 -35.50 20.86 -16.41
C PRO A 94 -35.58 22.13 -15.53
N GLY A 95 -35.20 23.27 -16.09
CA GLY A 95 -35.20 24.57 -15.40
C GLY A 95 -33.83 24.99 -14.82
N GLU A 96 -32.86 24.08 -14.74
CA GLU A 96 -31.47 24.43 -14.38
C GLU A 96 -30.74 25.07 -15.57
N LYS A 97 -29.82 26.01 -15.31
CA LYS A 97 -29.00 26.67 -16.33
C LYS A 97 -27.53 26.24 -16.18
N ARG A 98 -26.96 25.64 -17.23
CA ARG A 98 -25.53 25.32 -17.29
C ARG A 98 -24.72 26.58 -17.59
N ILE A 99 -23.81 26.96 -16.68
CA ILE A 99 -22.89 28.08 -16.87
C ILE A 99 -21.57 27.51 -17.40
N VAL A 100 -21.15 27.96 -18.59
CA VAL A 100 -19.83 27.63 -19.17
C VAL A 100 -18.99 28.90 -19.15
N PRO A 101 -17.89 28.95 -18.36
CA PRO A 101 -16.98 30.09 -18.40
C PRO A 101 -16.35 30.20 -19.79
N LEU A 102 -16.51 31.35 -20.44
CA LEU A 102 -15.77 31.68 -21.64
C LEU A 102 -14.41 32.25 -21.21
N LEU A 103 -13.32 31.55 -21.53
CA LEU A 103 -12.00 32.18 -21.50
C LEU A 103 -11.97 33.19 -22.64
N VAL A 104 -11.99 34.47 -22.29
CA VAL A 104 -11.64 35.54 -23.24
C VAL A 104 -10.13 35.52 -23.33
N GLU A 105 -9.59 35.00 -24.42
CA GLU A 105 -8.17 35.20 -24.74
C GLU A 105 -7.91 36.71 -24.79
N ALA A 106 -6.90 37.16 -24.05
CA ALA A 106 -6.46 38.54 -24.15
C ALA A 106 -6.07 38.81 -25.61
N THR A 107 -6.52 39.94 -26.17
CA THR A 107 -6.06 40.40 -27.48
C THR A 107 -4.54 40.35 -27.50
N PRO A 108 -3.91 39.61 -28.44
CA PRO A 108 -2.46 39.53 -28.50
C PRO A 108 -1.89 40.94 -28.65
N GLU A 109 -0.97 41.30 -27.76
CA GLU A 109 -0.27 42.58 -27.82
C GLU A 109 0.50 42.66 -29.15
N PRO A 110 0.47 43.80 -29.85
CA PRO A 110 1.24 43.96 -31.08
C PRO A 110 2.71 43.62 -30.83
N PRO A 111 3.38 42.87 -31.74
CA PRO A 111 4.80 42.64 -31.60
C PRO A 111 5.55 43.97 -31.54
N PRO A 112 6.62 44.08 -30.74
CA PRO A 112 7.39 45.32 -30.66
C PRO A 112 7.88 45.72 -32.05
N PRO A 113 7.96 47.03 -32.34
CA PRO A 113 8.47 47.49 -33.63
C PRO A 113 9.88 46.95 -33.84
N PRO A 114 10.26 46.61 -35.09
CA PRO A 114 11.59 46.11 -35.38
C PRO A 114 12.63 47.16 -34.95
N PRO A 115 13.81 46.73 -34.47
CA PRO A 115 14.89 47.65 -34.13
C PRO A 115 15.25 48.48 -35.36
N ALA A 116 15.58 49.75 -35.14
CA ALA A 116 16.03 50.63 -36.22
C ALA A 116 17.20 49.98 -36.97
N THR A 117 17.12 49.95 -38.30
CA THR A 117 18.23 49.49 -39.14
C THR A 117 19.45 50.36 -38.82
N PRO A 118 20.60 49.78 -38.42
CA PRO A 118 21.81 50.55 -38.16
C PRO A 118 22.21 51.35 -39.40
N ASP A 119 22.52 52.65 -39.22
CA ASP A 119 23.02 53.47 -40.31
C ASP A 119 24.44 53.00 -40.68
N PRO A 120 24.66 52.45 -41.89
CA PRO A 120 25.97 51.96 -42.30
C PRO A 120 27.04 53.07 -42.33
N ALA A 121 26.64 54.35 -42.32
CA ALA A 121 27.58 55.47 -42.23
C ALA A 121 28.30 55.55 -40.88
N LEU A 122 27.73 54.99 -39.80
CA LEU A 122 28.34 55.02 -38.47
C LEU A 122 29.57 54.09 -38.37
N ASP A 123 29.59 53.02 -39.17
CA ASP A 123 30.69 52.04 -39.22
C ASP A 123 31.60 52.20 -40.45
N ALA A 124 31.30 53.18 -41.33
CA ALA A 124 32.04 53.39 -42.55
C ALA A 124 33.42 54.03 -42.30
N ARG A 125 34.46 53.48 -42.93
CA ARG A 125 35.79 54.12 -42.91
C ARG A 125 35.78 55.35 -43.82
N PRO A 126 36.53 56.42 -43.49
CA PRO A 126 36.48 57.67 -44.24
C PRO A 126 36.67 57.50 -45.76
N TRP A 127 37.59 56.65 -46.19
CA TRP A 127 37.87 56.40 -47.61
C TRP A 127 36.68 55.77 -48.36
N GLN A 128 35.82 55.00 -47.69
CA GLN A 128 34.61 54.42 -48.29
C GLN A 128 33.54 55.48 -48.51
N ALA A 129 33.42 56.46 -47.61
CA ALA A 129 32.53 57.60 -47.79
C ALA A 129 32.99 58.47 -48.98
N TRP A 130 34.29 58.71 -49.11
CA TRP A 130 34.86 59.42 -50.26
C TRP A 130 34.62 58.68 -51.58
N TRP A 131 34.80 57.36 -51.58
CA TRP A 131 34.54 56.55 -52.75
C TRP A 131 33.07 56.62 -53.18
N HIS A 132 32.14 56.56 -52.23
CA HIS A 132 30.70 56.70 -52.52
C HIS A 132 30.32 58.06 -53.12
N LEU A 133 30.93 59.16 -52.65
CA LEU A 133 30.72 60.50 -53.22
C LEU A 133 31.24 60.63 -54.65
N LEU A 134 32.35 59.95 -54.97
CA LEU A 134 32.96 59.96 -56.30
C LEU A 134 32.18 59.12 -57.30
N THR A 135 31.50 58.08 -56.85
CA THR A 135 30.76 57.16 -57.73
C THR A 135 29.30 57.53 -57.96
N ASP A 136 28.81 58.60 -57.30
CA ASP A 136 27.44 59.15 -57.40
C ASP A 136 26.37 58.08 -57.63
N ALA A 137 26.42 57.02 -56.82
CA ALA A 137 25.45 55.95 -56.90
C ALA A 137 24.16 56.49 -56.28
N GLU A 138 23.25 56.96 -57.14
CA GLU A 138 21.89 57.34 -56.73
C GLU A 138 21.35 56.21 -55.86
N ARG A 139 21.05 56.53 -54.59
CA ARG A 139 20.37 55.60 -53.70
C ARG A 139 19.03 55.27 -54.39
N PRO A 140 18.74 54.01 -54.74
CA PRO A 140 17.37 53.67 -55.11
C PRO A 140 16.52 53.98 -53.89
N PHE A 141 15.67 55.01 -54.00
CA PHE A 141 14.67 55.29 -52.98
C PHE A 141 13.71 54.09 -52.89
N PRO A 142 13.24 53.74 -51.69
CA PRO A 142 12.21 52.71 -51.52
C PRO A 142 10.86 53.14 -52.09
#